data_AF-K9QZQ8-F1
#
_entry.id   AF-K9QZQ8-F1
#
_cell.length_a   1.000
_cell.length_b   1.000
_cell.length_c   1.000
_cell.angle_alpha   90.00
_cell.angle_beta   90.00
_cell.angle_gamma   90.00
#
_symmetry.space_group_name_H-M   'P 1'
#
loop_
_entity.id
_entity.type
_entity.pdbx_description
1 polymer ?
#
loop_
_entity_poly.entity_id
_entity_poly.type
_entity_poly.pdbx_seq_one_letter_code
_entity_poly.pdbx_strand_id
1 'polypeptide(L)'
;MNIGIIEPYSNGFLEVVPEGEDSDYWHIAAIHINGQAFCPTPQLYRSEQLALAKAAKIYDWIAETEPEIINGACYCSQLQLILWQQLKVSEPGDACLG
;
A
#
# COMPACT_ATOMS: atom_id res chain seq x y z
N MET A 1 3.18 22.03 -6.91
CA MET A 1 2.12 21.00 -6.72
C MET A 1 2.54 19.70 -7.36
N ASN A 2 3.28 18.88 -6.61
CA ASN A 2 3.37 17.46 -6.93
C ASN A 2 2.01 16.84 -6.56
N ILE A 3 1.34 16.24 -7.53
CA ILE A 3 0.08 15.52 -7.30
C ILE A 3 0.46 14.08 -6.96
N GLY A 4 -0.23 13.46 -6.00
CA GLY A 4 -0.05 12.04 -5.71
C GLY A 4 -0.26 11.19 -6.97
N ILE A 5 0.43 10.05 -7.03
CA ILE A 5 0.46 9.16 -8.17
C ILE A 5 -0.20 7.85 -7.80
N ILE A 6 -1.10 7.42 -8.69
CA ILE A 6 -1.72 6.11 -8.69
C ILE A 6 -1.21 5.40 -9.93
N GLU A 7 -0.28 4.47 -9.73
CA GLU A 7 0.35 3.71 -10.81
C GLU A 7 -0.28 2.32 -10.89
N PRO A 8 -0.87 1.91 -12.04
CA PRO A 8 -1.39 0.56 -12.19
C PRO A 8 -0.26 -0.46 -12.09
N TYR A 9 -0.47 -1.56 -11.35
CA TYR A 9 0.52 -2.60 -11.18
C TYR A 9 -0.13 -3.98 -11.07
N SER A 10 0.07 -4.81 -12.09
CA SER A 10 -0.53 -6.15 -12.18
C SER A 10 -2.06 -6.12 -11.98
N ASN A 11 -2.60 -6.89 -11.03
CA ASN A 11 -4.02 -6.94 -10.63
C ASN A 11 -4.39 -5.87 -9.59
N GLY A 12 -3.59 -4.82 -9.44
CA GLY A 12 -3.75 -3.79 -8.43
C GLY A 12 -3.16 -2.44 -8.85
N PHE A 13 -2.85 -1.60 -7.87
CA PHE A 13 -2.19 -0.31 -8.10
C PHE A 13 -1.39 0.15 -6.88
N LEU A 14 -0.38 0.98 -7.15
CA LEU A 14 0.53 1.56 -6.17
C LEU A 14 0.15 3.02 -5.97
N GLU A 15 -0.03 3.44 -4.73
CA GLU A 15 -0.36 4.81 -4.38
C GLU A 15 0.81 5.46 -3.64
N VAL A 16 1.38 6.49 -4.25
CA VAL A 16 2.53 7.23 -3.70
C VAL A 16 2.19 8.71 -3.72
N VAL A 17 2.46 9.41 -2.63
CA VAL A 17 2.19 10.84 -2.52
C VAL A 17 3.45 11.60 -2.09
N PRO A 18 3.61 12.85 -2.53
CA PRO A 18 4.66 13.71 -1.99
C PRO A 18 4.37 14.03 -0.53
N GLU A 19 5.42 14.23 0.27
CA GLU A 19 5.28 14.62 1.68
C GLU A 19 4.74 16.05 1.85
N GLY A 20 4.90 16.90 0.83
CA GLY A 20 4.39 18.27 0.81
C GLY A 20 4.45 18.92 -0.57
N GLU A 21 3.86 20.11 -0.70
CA GLU A 21 3.58 20.78 -1.99
C GLU A 21 4.84 21.12 -2.82
N ASP A 22 5.98 21.22 -2.14
CA ASP A 22 7.33 21.46 -2.68
C ASP A 22 8.39 20.47 -2.12
N SER A 23 7.95 19.33 -1.57
CA SER A 23 8.86 18.34 -1.02
C SER A 23 9.42 17.46 -2.12
N ASP A 24 10.75 17.28 -2.14
CA ASP A 24 11.42 16.26 -2.96
C ASP A 24 11.22 14.85 -2.37
N TYR A 25 10.60 14.75 -1.20
CA TYR A 25 10.33 13.48 -0.55
C TYR A 25 8.94 12.95 -0.87
N TRP A 26 8.90 11.64 -1.05
CA TRP A 26 7.70 10.87 -1.40
C TRP A 26 7.51 9.77 -0.38
N HIS A 27 6.27 9.37 -0.14
CA HIS A 27 5.96 8.21 0.68
C HIS A 27 4.89 7.35 0.01
N ILE A 28 4.89 6.07 0.37
CA ILE A 28 3.91 5.11 -0.13
C ILE A 28 2.68 5.25 0.77
N ALA A 29 1.57 5.70 0.20
CA ALA A 29 0.32 5.86 0.93
C ALA A 29 -0.35 4.50 1.13
N ALA A 30 -0.46 3.71 0.06
CA ALA A 30 -1.06 2.40 0.08
C ALA A 30 -0.64 1.55 -1.13
N ILE A 31 -0.78 0.25 -0.98
CA ILE A 31 -0.64 -0.74 -2.05
C ILE A 31 -1.96 -1.48 -2.14
N HIS A 32 -2.60 -1.45 -3.30
CA HIS A 32 -3.93 -2.00 -3.50
C HIS A 32 -3.85 -3.30 -4.29
N ILE A 33 -4.32 -4.39 -3.70
CA ILE A 33 -4.30 -5.74 -4.29
C ILE A 33 -5.67 -6.37 -4.08
N ASN A 34 -6.31 -6.86 -5.14
CA ASN A 34 -7.60 -7.57 -5.05
C ASN A 34 -8.69 -6.80 -4.28
N GLY A 35 -8.69 -5.47 -4.37
CA GLY A 35 -9.65 -4.60 -3.67
C GLY A 35 -9.38 -4.39 -2.17
N GLN A 36 -8.24 -4.87 -1.66
CA GLN A 36 -7.73 -4.59 -0.32
C GLN A 36 -6.61 -3.56 -0.40
N ALA A 37 -6.48 -2.73 0.63
CA ALA A 37 -5.40 -1.75 0.73
C ALA A 37 -4.41 -2.16 1.83
N PHE A 38 -3.12 -2.08 1.52
CA PHE A 38 -2.03 -2.36 2.45
C PHE A 38 -1.21 -1.09 2.63
N CYS A 39 -1.27 -0.51 3.83
CA CYS A 39 -0.57 0.73 4.16
C CYS A 39 0.76 0.35 4.85
N PRO A 40 1.93 0.64 4.26
CA PRO A 40 3.20 0.44 4.93
C PRO A 40 3.46 1.49 6.00
N THR A 41 4.44 1.23 6.87
CA THR A 41 4.97 2.24 7.80
C THR A 41 5.46 3.44 7.01
N PRO A 42 5.04 4.67 7.35
CA PRO A 42 5.47 5.86 6.64
C PRO A 42 6.99 5.93 6.58
N GLN A 43 7.51 5.95 5.35
CA GLN A 43 8.93 6.13 5.06
C GLN A 43 9.06 7.17 3.95
N LEU A 44 10.08 8.00 4.06
CA LEU A 44 10.38 9.04 3.07
C LEU A 44 11.42 8.54 2.08
N TYR A 45 11.11 8.67 0.81
CA TYR A 45 11.96 8.35 -0.33
C TYR A 45 12.33 9.64 -1.04
N ARG A 46 13.59 9.77 -1.49
CA ARG A 46 14.11 11.00 -2.11
C ARG A 46 13.60 11.29 -3.52
N SER A 47 12.76 10.41 -4.06
CA SER A 47 12.13 10.61 -5.37
C SER A 47 10.91 9.71 -5.51
N GLU A 48 10.01 10.15 -6.38
CA GLU A 48 8.85 9.40 -6.85
C GLU A 48 9.25 8.00 -7.36
N GLN A 49 10.23 7.94 -8.26
CA GLN A 49 10.68 6.67 -8.85
C GLN A 49 11.19 5.69 -7.80
N LEU A 50 11.89 6.18 -6.76
CA LEU A 50 12.38 5.33 -5.68
C LEU A 50 11.22 4.82 -4.82
N ALA A 51 10.23 5.67 -4.55
CA ALA A 51 9.04 5.28 -3.82
C ALA A 51 8.22 4.24 -4.60
N LEU A 52 8.01 4.44 -5.91
CA LEU A 52 7.33 3.48 -6.78
C LEU A 52 8.08 2.14 -6.85
N ALA A 53 9.40 2.17 -7.05
CA ALA A 53 10.20 0.94 -7.08
C ALA A 53 10.14 0.19 -5.75
N LYS A 54 10.04 0.92 -4.62
CA LYS A 54 9.87 0.30 -3.30
C LYS A 54 8.45 -0.23 -3.10
N ALA A 55 7.42 0.49 -3.56
CA ALA A 55 6.03 0.04 -3.54
C ALA A 55 5.83 -1.24 -4.34
N ALA A 56 6.44 -1.35 -5.53
CA ALA A 56 6.45 -2.59 -6.32
C ALA A 56 7.08 -3.77 -5.55
N LYS A 57 8.21 -3.56 -4.88
CA LYS A 57 8.82 -4.63 -4.06
C LYS A 57 7.92 -5.09 -2.91
N ILE A 58 7.18 -4.16 -2.29
CA ILE A 58 6.23 -4.51 -1.24
C ILE A 58 5.04 -5.26 -1.86
N TYR A 59 4.55 -4.82 -3.03
CA TYR A 59 3.49 -5.51 -3.77
C TYR A 59 3.88 -6.96 -4.05
N ASP A 60 5.04 -7.20 -4.65
CA ASP A 60 5.51 -8.54 -5.01
C ASP A 60 5.59 -9.42 -3.77
N TRP A 61 6.11 -8.87 -2.66
CA TRP A 61 6.17 -9.57 -1.38
C TRP A 61 4.78 -9.93 -0.84
N ILE A 62 3.80 -9.01 -0.90
CA ILE A 62 2.42 -9.29 -0.48
C ILE A 62 1.80 -10.36 -1.37
N ALA A 63 1.98 -10.28 -2.69
CA ALA A 63 1.41 -11.25 -3.64
C ALA A 63 1.99 -12.66 -3.43
N GLU A 64 3.25 -12.78 -3.03
CA GLU A 64 3.88 -14.06 -2.69
C GLU A 64 3.48 -14.58 -1.29
N THR A 65 3.14 -13.69 -0.36
CA THR A 65 2.92 -13.99 1.07
C THR A 65 1.46 -13.80 1.52
N GLU A 66 0.53 -13.56 0.58
CA GLU A 66 -0.88 -13.20 0.79
C GLU A 66 -1.62 -14.06 1.86
N PRO A 67 -1.36 -15.37 2.02
CA PRO A 67 -2.04 -16.20 3.03
C PRO A 67 -1.76 -15.85 4.50
N GLU A 68 -0.72 -15.06 4.82
CA GLU A 68 -0.30 -14.82 6.21
C GLU A 68 -0.80 -13.48 6.80
N ILE A 69 -1.34 -12.59 5.98
CA ILE A 69 -1.85 -11.28 6.41
C ILE A 69 -3.33 -11.41 6.79
N ILE A 70 -3.61 -12.12 7.90
CA ILE A 70 -4.98 -12.38 8.37
C ILE A 70 -5.38 -11.46 9.54
N ASN A 71 -4.40 -10.84 10.23
CA ASN A 71 -4.62 -10.13 11.50
C ASN A 71 -4.52 -8.59 11.40
N GLY A 72 -4.77 -8.01 10.22
CA GLY A 72 -4.82 -6.55 10.05
C GLY A 72 -3.46 -5.83 10.09
N ALA A 73 -2.40 -6.44 10.63
CA ALA A 73 -1.04 -5.96 10.53
C ALA A 73 -0.04 -7.12 10.37
N CYS A 74 0.98 -6.93 9.54
CA CYS A 74 2.06 -7.88 9.33
C CYS A 74 3.42 -7.17 9.33
N TYR A 75 4.40 -7.73 10.05
CA TYR A 75 5.77 -7.23 10.00
C TYR A 75 6.57 -7.95 8.93
N CYS A 76 6.99 -7.22 7.90
CA CYS A 76 7.88 -7.73 6.87
C CYS A 76 9.34 -7.51 7.30
N SER A 77 10.00 -8.58 7.78
CA SER A 77 11.41 -8.52 8.20
C SER A 77 12.37 -8.23 7.04
N GLN A 78 12.06 -8.67 5.82
CA GLN A 78 12.89 -8.42 4.64
C GLN A 78 12.90 -6.94 4.26
N LEU A 79 11.78 -6.25 4.43
CA LEU A 79 11.62 -4.84 4.08
C LEU A 79 11.72 -3.90 5.28
N GLN A 80 11.86 -4.46 6.50
CA GLN A 80 11.97 -3.76 7.77
C GLN A 80 10.83 -2.75 7.99
N LEU A 81 9.59 -3.20 7.73
CA LEU A 81 8.40 -2.36 7.87
C LEU A 81 7.20 -3.17 8.34
N ILE A 82 6.24 -2.47 8.94
CA ILE A 82 4.92 -3.03 9.25
C ILE A 82 3.97 -2.62 8.12
N LEU A 83 3.15 -3.57 7.67
CA LEU A 83 2.05 -3.38 6.74
C LEU A 83 0.75 -3.50 7.51
N TRP A 84 -0.11 -2.47 7.44
CA TRP A 84 -1.47 -2.54 7.95
C TRP A 84 -2.43 -2.80 6.80
N GLN A 85 -3.16 -3.90 6.90
CA GLN A 85 -4.22 -4.23 5.97
C GLN A 85 -5.46 -3.44 6.37
N GLN A 86 -5.89 -2.56 5.49
CA GLN A 86 -7.20 -1.94 5.54
C GLN A 86 -8.15 -2.79 4.69
N LEU A 87 -8.96 -3.59 5.37
CA LEU A 87 -10.10 -4.24 4.72
C LEU A 87 -11.03 -3.15 4.19
N LYS A 88 -11.48 -3.32 2.96
CA LYS A 88 -12.62 -2.56 2.47
C LYS A 88 -13.77 -2.84 3.45
N VAL A 89 -14.22 -1.81 4.16
CA VAL A 89 -15.38 -1.92 5.03
C VAL A 89 -16.52 -2.36 4.12
N SER A 90 -16.92 -3.62 4.23
CA SER A 90 -18.23 -4.04 3.75
C SER A 90 -19.21 -3.21 4.57
N GLU A 91 -19.99 -2.35 3.91
CA GLU A 91 -21.06 -1.63 4.59
C GLU A 91 -21.89 -2.64 5.38
N PRO A 92 -22.39 -2.32 6.60
CA PRO A 92 -23.19 -3.22 7.41
C PRO A 92 -24.61 -3.46 6.84
N GLY A 93 -24.75 -3.54 5.51
CA GLY A 93 -25.99 -3.80 4.77
C GLY A 93 -26.15 -5.23 4.25
N ASP A 94 -25.08 -6.02 4.12
CA ASP A 94 -25.12 -7.37 3.50
C ASP A 94 -25.13 -8.54 4.50
N ALA A 95 -25.40 -8.29 5.79
CA ALA A 95 -25.54 -9.34 6.81
C ALA A 95 -27.00 -9.76 7.09
N CYS A 96 -27.94 -9.37 6.24
CA CYS A 96 -29.35 -9.75 6.37
C CYS A 96 -29.95 -10.07 5.00
N LEU A 97 -29.72 -11.28 4.49
CA LEU A 97 -30.64 -12.05 3.64
C LEU A 97 -29.99 -13.38 3.25
N GLY A 98 -30.50 -14.49 3.81
CA GLY A 98 -30.14 -15.86 3.43
C GLY A 98 -30.16 -16.83 4.59
#